data_AF-X1KDG7-F1
#
_entry.id   AF-X1KDG7-F1
#
_cell.length_a   1.000
_cell.length_b   1.000
_cell.length_c   1.000
_cell.angle_alpha   90.00
_cell.angle_beta   90.00
_cell.angle_gamma   90.00
#
_symmetry.space_group_name_H-M   'P 1'
#
loop_
_entity.id
_entity.type
_entity.pdbx_description
1 polymer ?
#
loop_
_entity_poly.entity_id
_entity_poly.type
_entity_poly.pdbx_seq_one_letter_code
_entity_poly.pdbx_strand_id
1 'polypeptide(L)'
;NEQDKAAEEELRMGLDSVVNVGTLEHSFHPDTKYSEWIEKADGNKYFYRKLETPAGPLTQKVIQRNDWPPEDFFPIFDDYIIPRAKKVFLNAEKDLDKLKYLLGPFSRENIEKLKNRAAEAKKIADKHGLLQIAGEMSRNLFNEGNYSLISGADMMSWLSGFEDIMTLSLTKPEIIKEYNPGHYNQLHQAFSP
;
A
#
# COMPACT_ATOMS: atom_id res chain seq x y z
N ASN A 1 18.44 -8.67 15.78
CA ASN A 1 17.68 -7.82 14.85
C ASN A 1 18.36 -7.96 13.48
N GLU A 2 17.62 -8.24 12.40
CA GLU A 2 18.19 -8.45 11.05
C GLU A 2 18.73 -7.16 10.43
N GLN A 3 18.06 -6.03 10.66
CA GLN A 3 18.50 -4.73 10.18
C GLN A 3 19.83 -4.29 10.80
N ASP A 4 20.06 -4.60 12.09
CA ASP A 4 21.35 -4.33 12.75
C ASP A 4 22.50 -5.09 12.07
N LYS A 5 22.27 -6.37 11.71
CA LYS A 5 23.27 -7.19 11.01
C LYS A 5 23.51 -6.69 9.58
N ALA A 6 22.46 -6.29 8.87
CA ALA A 6 22.59 -5.73 7.54
C ALA A 6 23.39 -4.42 7.56
N ALA A 7 23.09 -3.53 8.50
CA ALA A 7 23.83 -2.29 8.70
C ALA A 7 25.31 -2.53 9.03
N GLU A 8 25.61 -3.50 9.91
CA GLU A 8 26.99 -3.89 10.21
C GLU A 8 27.75 -4.37 8.96
N GLU A 9 27.10 -5.15 8.10
CA GLU A 9 27.71 -5.68 6.87
C GLU A 9 27.91 -4.58 5.82
N GLU A 10 26.93 -3.71 5.62
CA GLU A 10 27.04 -2.55 4.71
C GLU A 10 28.19 -1.63 5.12
N LEU A 11 28.28 -1.29 6.41
CA LEU A 11 29.38 -0.49 6.96
C LEU A 11 30.73 -1.19 6.81
N ARG A 12 30.79 -2.50 7.03
CA ARG A 12 32.01 -3.32 6.82
C ARG A 12 32.49 -3.26 5.37
N MET A 13 31.56 -3.14 4.42
CA MET A 13 31.87 -2.96 2.99
C MET A 13 32.22 -1.51 2.61
N GLY A 14 32.11 -0.56 3.53
CA GLY A 14 32.35 0.87 3.27
C GLY A 14 31.19 1.58 2.58
N LEU A 15 29.97 1.05 2.69
CA LEU A 15 28.75 1.68 2.17
C LEU A 15 28.10 2.58 3.22
N ASP A 16 27.37 3.60 2.75
CA ASP A 16 26.51 4.41 3.59
C ASP A 16 25.21 3.64 3.88
N SER A 17 25.04 3.22 5.14
CA SER A 17 23.85 2.51 5.59
C SER A 17 22.79 3.43 6.19
N VAL A 18 21.56 2.95 6.25
CA VAL A 18 20.42 3.63 6.86
C VAL A 18 19.57 2.65 7.66
N VAL A 19 18.81 3.19 8.60
CA VAL A 19 17.99 2.41 9.51
C VAL A 19 16.51 2.71 9.24
N ASN A 20 15.75 1.69 8.88
CA ASN A 20 14.30 1.82 8.66
C ASN A 20 13.56 1.89 10.01
N VAL A 21 12.68 2.89 10.15
CA VAL A 21 11.80 3.15 11.31
C VAL A 21 10.58 2.21 11.35
N GLY A 22 10.31 1.51 10.26
CA GLY A 22 9.10 0.75 10.02
C GLY A 22 8.07 1.60 9.28
N THR A 23 6.88 1.02 9.10
CA THR A 23 5.82 1.65 8.32
C THR A 23 4.47 1.46 9.00
N LEU A 24 3.57 2.43 8.81
CA LEU A 24 2.24 2.35 9.38
C LEU A 24 1.36 1.49 8.50
N GLU A 25 0.87 0.38 9.06
CA GLU A 25 0.11 -0.63 8.33
C GLU A 25 -1.38 -0.24 8.27
N HIS A 26 -1.96 -0.28 7.08
CA HIS A 26 -3.40 -0.16 6.90
C HIS A 26 -4.10 -1.49 7.09
N SER A 27 -5.35 -1.42 7.54
CA SER A 27 -6.27 -2.55 7.54
C SER A 27 -7.55 -2.13 6.83
N PHE A 28 -8.31 -3.08 6.30
CA PHE A 28 -9.65 -2.77 5.81
C PHE A 28 -10.51 -2.25 6.95
N HIS A 29 -11.50 -1.45 6.62
CA HIS A 29 -12.47 -0.97 7.60
C HIS A 29 -13.24 -2.16 8.22
N PRO A 30 -13.58 -2.13 9.51
CA PRO A 30 -14.26 -3.25 10.18
C PRO A 30 -15.56 -3.72 9.49
N ASP A 31 -16.30 -2.79 8.89
CA ASP A 31 -17.54 -3.06 8.14
C ASP A 31 -17.31 -3.66 6.75
N THR A 32 -16.10 -4.14 6.47
CA THR A 32 -15.71 -4.63 5.14
C THR A 32 -15.49 -6.12 5.14
N LYS A 33 -16.08 -6.81 4.16
CA LYS A 33 -15.76 -8.21 3.87
C LYS A 33 -14.93 -8.30 2.60
N TYR A 34 -13.81 -8.99 2.71
CA TYR A 34 -12.87 -9.19 1.62
C TYR A 34 -12.95 -10.62 1.11
N SER A 35 -12.96 -10.80 -0.21
CA SER A 35 -12.79 -12.10 -0.83
C SER A 35 -11.99 -12.02 -2.11
N GLU A 36 -11.25 -13.10 -2.39
CA GLU A 36 -10.53 -13.32 -3.62
C GLU A 36 -10.83 -14.71 -4.16
N TRP A 37 -10.86 -14.83 -5.47
CA TRP A 37 -11.03 -16.11 -6.14
C TRP A 37 -10.45 -16.06 -7.55
N ILE A 38 -10.23 -17.25 -8.11
CA ILE A 38 -9.69 -17.43 -9.45
C ILE A 38 -10.75 -18.13 -10.30
N GLU A 39 -11.01 -17.61 -11.49
CA GLU A 39 -11.84 -18.28 -12.49
C GLU A 39 -11.01 -18.60 -13.73
N LYS A 40 -11.32 -19.72 -14.36
CA LYS A 40 -10.75 -20.10 -15.66
C LYS A 40 -11.84 -19.95 -16.71
N ALA A 41 -11.61 -19.07 -17.70
CA ALA A 41 -12.54 -18.82 -18.79
C ALA A 41 -11.78 -18.54 -20.09
N ASP A 42 -12.25 -19.09 -21.20
CA ASP A 42 -11.68 -18.91 -22.54
C ASP A 42 -10.16 -19.19 -22.60
N GLY A 43 -9.71 -20.24 -21.90
CA GLY A 43 -8.28 -20.60 -21.81
C GLY A 43 -7.43 -19.65 -20.97
N ASN A 44 -8.01 -18.61 -20.36
CA ASN A 44 -7.33 -17.64 -19.52
C ASN A 44 -7.68 -17.84 -18.04
N LYS A 45 -6.75 -17.49 -17.15
CA LYS A 45 -7.05 -17.35 -15.72
C LYS A 45 -7.35 -15.89 -15.38
N TYR A 46 -8.37 -15.68 -14.58
CA TYR A 46 -8.77 -14.37 -14.09
C TYR A 46 -8.78 -14.38 -12.57
N PHE A 47 -8.14 -13.36 -12.01
CA PHE A 47 -8.06 -13.10 -10.59
C PHE A 47 -9.09 -12.04 -10.24
N TYR A 48 -9.93 -12.36 -9.28
CA TYR A 48 -10.97 -11.48 -8.80
C TYR A 48 -10.73 -11.14 -7.34
N ARG A 49 -11.10 -9.91 -7.02
CA ARG A 49 -11.19 -9.42 -5.66
C ARG A 49 -12.52 -8.71 -5.50
N LYS A 50 -13.17 -8.89 -4.36
CA LYS A 50 -14.37 -8.17 -3.98
C LYS A 50 -14.22 -7.61 -2.57
N LEU A 51 -14.60 -6.35 -2.46
CA LEU A 51 -14.79 -5.65 -1.19
C LEU A 51 -16.28 -5.40 -1.03
N GLU A 52 -16.94 -6.07 -0.09
CA GLU A 52 -18.31 -5.74 0.29
C GLU A 52 -18.27 -4.62 1.33
N THR A 53 -18.92 -3.50 1.02
CA THR A 53 -18.97 -2.33 1.89
C THR A 53 -20.41 -1.83 2.03
N PRO A 54 -20.73 -1.07 3.10
CA PRO A 54 -22.04 -0.41 3.23
C PRO A 54 -22.40 0.54 2.08
N ALA A 55 -21.41 1.13 1.39
CA ALA A 55 -21.62 1.99 0.22
C ALA A 55 -21.76 1.20 -1.09
N GLY A 56 -21.78 -0.13 -1.03
CA GLY A 56 -21.84 -1.03 -2.18
C GLY A 56 -20.51 -1.71 -2.48
N PRO A 57 -20.50 -2.72 -3.36
CA PRO A 57 -19.31 -3.51 -3.60
C PRO A 57 -18.27 -2.78 -4.47
N LEU A 58 -16.99 -2.99 -4.16
CA LEU A 58 -15.87 -2.79 -5.09
C LEU A 58 -15.44 -4.14 -5.63
N THR A 59 -15.09 -4.21 -6.92
CA THR A 59 -14.65 -5.47 -7.55
C THR A 59 -13.55 -5.20 -8.54
N GLN A 60 -12.52 -6.04 -8.53
CA GLN A 60 -11.43 -6.01 -9.49
C GLN A 60 -11.43 -7.29 -10.32
N LYS A 61 -10.99 -7.18 -11.57
CA LYS A 61 -10.72 -8.35 -12.43
C LYS A 61 -9.38 -8.16 -13.13
N VAL A 62 -8.45 -9.08 -12.91
CA VAL A 62 -7.10 -9.07 -13.49
C VAL A 62 -6.88 -10.35 -14.28
N ILE A 63 -6.37 -10.25 -15.50
CA ILE A 63 -6.03 -11.43 -16.32
C ILE A 63 -4.60 -11.90 -16.01
N GLN A 64 -4.38 -13.21 -15.93
CA GLN A 64 -3.03 -13.74 -15.83
C GLN A 64 -2.29 -13.57 -17.16
N ARG A 65 -1.07 -13.02 -17.11
CA ARG A 65 -0.14 -12.94 -18.26
C ARG A 65 1.30 -13.11 -17.79
N ASN A 66 2.03 -13.98 -18.48
CA ASN A 66 3.41 -14.36 -18.14
C ASN A 66 3.51 -14.83 -16.69
N ASP A 67 2.64 -15.78 -16.31
CA ASP A 67 2.54 -16.40 -14.98
C ASP A 67 2.21 -15.46 -13.81
N TRP A 68 2.00 -14.17 -14.07
CA TRP A 68 1.57 -13.21 -13.05
C TRP A 68 0.09 -12.80 -13.24
N PRO A 69 -0.70 -12.71 -12.15
CA PRO A 69 -0.29 -13.05 -10.78
C PRO A 69 -0.23 -14.58 -10.59
N PRO A 70 0.64 -15.09 -9.70
CA PRO A 70 0.59 -16.48 -9.28
C PRO A 70 -0.63 -16.71 -8.37
N GLU A 71 -1.05 -17.97 -8.19
CA GLU A 71 -2.31 -18.30 -7.50
C GLU A 71 -2.30 -17.98 -6.00
N ASP A 72 -1.11 -17.91 -5.39
CA ASP A 72 -0.87 -17.65 -3.98
C ASP A 72 -0.50 -16.19 -3.67
N PHE A 73 -0.31 -15.35 -4.70
CA PHE A 73 0.05 -13.95 -4.52
C PHE A 73 -0.68 -13.06 -5.52
N PHE A 74 -1.73 -12.41 -5.03
CA PHE A 74 -2.48 -11.37 -5.74
C PHE A 74 -2.56 -10.12 -4.85
N PRO A 75 -1.62 -9.17 -4.96
CA PRO A 75 -1.62 -7.95 -4.14
C PRO A 75 -2.67 -6.93 -4.61
N ILE A 76 -3.04 -5.98 -3.74
CA ILE A 76 -3.89 -4.82 -4.10
C ILE A 76 -3.11 -3.72 -4.80
N PHE A 77 -1.84 -3.58 -4.41
CA PHE A 77 -0.99 -2.44 -4.72
C PHE A 77 0.29 -2.94 -5.36
N ASP A 78 0.25 -3.03 -6.69
CA ASP A 78 1.35 -3.57 -7.50
C ASP A 78 1.23 -3.07 -8.95
N ASP A 79 2.36 -2.64 -9.52
CA ASP A 79 2.44 -2.11 -10.88
C ASP A 79 1.94 -3.08 -11.95
N TYR A 80 2.07 -4.39 -11.70
CA TYR A 80 1.70 -5.42 -12.66
C TYR A 80 0.19 -5.59 -12.79
N ILE A 81 -0.60 -5.02 -11.88
CA ILE A 81 -2.06 -4.96 -11.94
C ILE A 81 -2.50 -4.17 -13.17
N ILE A 82 -1.96 -2.97 -13.35
CA ILE A 82 -2.46 -1.99 -14.32
C ILE A 82 -2.51 -2.54 -15.75
N PRO A 83 -1.43 -3.11 -16.32
CA PRO A 83 -1.47 -3.63 -17.69
C PRO A 83 -2.33 -4.90 -17.86
N ARG A 84 -2.84 -5.46 -16.75
CA ARG A 84 -3.63 -6.70 -16.71
C ARG A 84 -5.06 -6.49 -16.20
N ALA A 85 -5.41 -5.29 -15.76
CA ALA A 85 -6.75 -4.99 -15.29
C ALA A 85 -7.75 -5.08 -16.45
N LYS A 86 -8.70 -6.01 -16.33
CA LYS A 86 -9.92 -6.06 -17.16
C LYS A 86 -11.05 -5.24 -16.54
N LYS A 87 -10.97 -5.05 -15.22
CA LYS A 87 -11.80 -4.13 -14.45
C LYS A 87 -10.94 -3.58 -13.31
N VAL A 88 -10.78 -2.25 -13.28
CA VAL A 88 -10.11 -1.54 -12.18
C VAL A 88 -10.92 -1.65 -10.90
N PHE A 89 -10.27 -1.50 -9.75
CA PHE A 89 -10.91 -1.77 -8.47
C PHE A 89 -11.84 -0.64 -8.02
N LEU A 90 -11.49 0.62 -8.36
CA LEU A 90 -12.20 1.84 -7.97
C LEU A 90 -12.34 2.76 -9.18
N ASN A 91 -13.55 3.25 -9.48
CA ASN A 91 -13.74 4.35 -10.43
C ASN A 91 -13.65 5.70 -9.69
N ALA A 92 -12.62 6.49 -9.97
CA ALA A 92 -12.31 7.71 -9.22
C ALA A 92 -13.41 8.78 -9.28
N GLU A 93 -14.32 8.76 -10.26
CA GLU A 93 -15.41 9.75 -10.32
C GLU A 93 -16.65 9.31 -9.54
N LYS A 94 -16.77 8.02 -9.19
CA LYS A 94 -18.00 7.41 -8.69
C LYS A 94 -17.86 6.73 -7.34
N ASP A 95 -16.66 6.29 -7.01
CA ASP A 95 -16.41 5.33 -5.93
C ASP A 95 -15.47 5.88 -4.84
N LEU A 96 -15.14 7.19 -4.84
CA LEU A 96 -14.21 7.76 -3.84
C LEU A 96 -14.73 7.63 -2.40
N ASP A 97 -16.04 7.70 -2.21
CA ASP A 97 -16.68 7.50 -0.91
C ASP A 97 -16.43 6.09 -0.34
N LYS A 98 -16.09 5.12 -1.20
CA LYS A 98 -15.74 3.74 -0.82
C LYS A 98 -14.28 3.57 -0.42
N LEU A 99 -13.39 4.52 -0.74
CA LEU A 99 -11.96 4.43 -0.46
C LEU A 99 -11.67 4.23 1.04
N LYS A 100 -12.46 4.86 1.91
CA LYS A 100 -12.37 4.71 3.38
C LYS A 100 -12.60 3.28 3.88
N TYR A 101 -13.25 2.43 3.09
CA TYR A 101 -13.46 1.03 3.43
C TYR A 101 -12.25 0.17 3.07
N LEU A 102 -11.52 0.57 2.01
CA LEU A 102 -10.24 -0.03 1.63
C LEU A 102 -9.11 0.40 2.57
N LEU A 103 -9.04 1.69 2.88
CA LEU A 103 -8.06 2.29 3.78
C LEU A 103 -8.75 2.63 5.11
N GLY A 104 -9.05 1.58 5.88
CA GLY A 104 -9.64 1.72 7.20
C GLY A 104 -8.75 2.52 8.15
N PRO A 105 -9.31 2.95 9.29
CA PRO A 105 -8.56 3.70 10.28
C PRO A 105 -7.37 2.88 10.81
N PHE A 106 -6.29 3.57 11.16
CA PHE A 106 -5.16 2.93 11.81
C PHE A 106 -5.59 2.34 13.16
N SER A 107 -5.36 1.05 13.33
CA SER A 107 -5.62 0.40 14.61
C SER A 107 -4.58 0.87 15.64
N ARG A 108 -4.97 0.90 16.91
CA ARG A 108 -4.04 1.14 18.02
C ARG A 108 -2.89 0.14 18.01
N GLU A 109 -3.16 -1.10 17.64
CA GLU A 109 -2.15 -2.14 17.50
C GLU A 109 -1.09 -1.78 16.45
N ASN A 110 -1.49 -1.32 15.25
CA ASN A 110 -0.56 -0.95 14.19
C ASN A 110 0.26 0.30 14.56
N ILE A 111 -0.35 1.23 15.29
CA ILE A 111 0.37 2.41 15.83
C ILE A 111 1.42 1.96 16.85
N GLU A 112 1.08 1.08 17.79
CA GLU A 112 2.04 0.59 18.78
C GLU A 112 3.14 -0.28 18.14
N LYS A 113 2.81 -1.08 17.11
CA LYS A 113 3.81 -1.80 16.30
C LYS A 113 4.83 -0.84 15.69
N LEU A 114 4.36 0.24 15.05
CA LEU A 114 5.26 1.25 14.48
C LEU A 114 6.10 1.93 15.56
N LYS A 115 5.53 2.31 16.71
CA LYS A 115 6.29 2.91 17.81
C LYS A 115 7.42 1.99 18.31
N ASN A 116 7.12 0.70 18.44
CA ASN A 116 8.12 -0.29 18.85
C ASN A 116 9.23 -0.44 17.80
N ARG A 117 8.87 -0.57 16.52
CA ARG A 117 9.85 -0.61 15.40
C ARG A 117 10.71 0.66 15.37
N ALA A 118 10.10 1.83 15.56
CA ALA A 118 10.80 3.12 15.61
C ALA A 118 11.79 3.20 16.79
N ALA A 119 11.40 2.69 17.97
CA ALA A 119 12.27 2.65 19.13
C ALA A 119 13.46 1.70 18.93
N GLU A 120 13.26 0.56 18.25
CA GLU A 120 14.34 -0.36 17.89
C GLU A 120 15.27 0.24 16.83
N ALA A 121 14.71 0.85 15.78
CA ALA A 121 15.43 1.58 14.76
C ALA A 121 16.34 2.63 15.41
N LYS A 122 15.80 3.45 16.32
CA LYS A 122 16.59 4.44 17.05
C LYS A 122 17.80 3.83 17.77
N LYS A 123 17.65 2.67 18.42
CA LYS A 123 18.79 2.01 19.11
C LYS A 123 19.90 1.62 18.13
N ILE A 124 19.55 1.12 16.94
CA ILE A 124 20.51 0.74 15.90
C ILE A 124 21.17 1.98 15.32
N ALA A 125 20.39 3.01 15.02
CA ALA A 125 20.89 4.29 14.51
C ALA A 125 21.88 4.94 15.48
N ASP A 126 21.53 5.00 16.77
CA ASP A 126 22.39 5.56 17.82
C ASP A 126 23.68 4.72 18.00
N LYS A 127 23.60 3.38 17.88
CA LYS A 127 24.75 2.46 17.98
C LYS A 127 25.79 2.71 16.88
N HIS A 128 25.33 2.90 15.64
CA HIS A 128 26.20 2.96 14.46
C HIS A 128 26.39 4.37 13.88
N GLY A 129 25.73 5.38 14.44
CA GLY A 129 25.76 6.75 13.93
C GLY A 129 25.03 6.94 12.60
N LEU A 130 23.93 6.19 12.38
CA LEU A 130 23.22 6.14 11.10
C LEU A 130 21.99 7.04 11.07
N LEU A 131 21.57 7.41 9.85
CA LEU A 131 20.33 8.12 9.61
C LEU A 131 19.13 7.16 9.69
N GLN A 132 18.03 7.64 10.29
CA GLN A 132 16.74 6.94 10.30
C GLN A 132 15.90 7.35 9.09
N ILE A 133 15.38 6.37 8.35
CA ILE A 133 14.47 6.60 7.22
C ILE A 133 13.07 6.02 7.53
N ALA A 134 12.05 6.69 7.02
CA ALA A 134 10.66 6.27 7.09
C ALA A 134 10.00 6.41 5.70
N GLY A 135 8.82 5.82 5.52
CA GLY A 135 8.05 5.94 4.28
C GLY A 135 8.40 4.91 3.22
N GLU A 136 8.12 5.22 1.96
CA GLU A 136 8.22 4.27 0.84
C GLU A 136 9.66 3.80 0.57
N MET A 137 10.66 4.68 0.75
CA MET A 137 12.09 4.31 0.63
C MET A 137 12.52 3.20 1.60
N SER A 138 11.68 2.90 2.58
CA SER A 138 11.90 1.91 3.60
C SER A 138 11.35 0.51 3.20
N ARG A 139 10.43 0.43 2.23
CA ARG A 139 9.80 -0.83 1.76
C ARG A 139 10.79 -1.86 1.23
N ASN A 140 11.90 -1.40 0.66
CA ASN A 140 12.81 -2.27 -0.12
C ASN A 140 13.98 -2.85 0.68
N LEU A 141 14.13 -2.53 1.97
CA LEU A 141 15.30 -2.98 2.72
C LEU A 141 15.05 -4.30 3.48
N PHE A 142 13.83 -4.55 3.98
CA PHE A 142 13.54 -5.73 4.82
C PHE A 142 12.19 -6.43 4.57
N ASN A 143 11.54 -6.15 3.46
CA ASN A 143 10.38 -6.89 2.91
C ASN A 143 9.37 -7.37 3.97
N GLU A 144 8.74 -6.44 4.69
CA GLU A 144 7.54 -6.76 5.46
C GLU A 144 6.33 -6.48 4.56
N GLY A 145 5.70 -7.55 4.05
CA GLY A 145 4.62 -7.57 3.07
C GLY A 145 3.29 -6.94 3.51
N ASN A 146 3.34 -5.75 4.10
CA ASN A 146 2.18 -4.99 4.52
C ASN A 146 2.06 -3.71 3.68
N TYR A 147 0.82 -3.37 3.34
CA TYR A 147 0.44 -2.22 2.51
C TYR A 147 0.73 -0.91 3.23
N SER A 148 1.98 -0.47 3.14
CA SER A 148 2.47 0.64 3.93
C SER A 148 2.92 1.78 3.05
N LEU A 149 2.56 3.00 3.49
CA LEU A 149 2.79 4.30 2.86
C LEU A 149 2.88 4.23 1.33
N ILE A 150 1.71 4.14 0.71
CA ILE A 150 1.59 4.15 -0.74
C ILE A 150 1.69 5.61 -1.18
N SER A 151 2.61 5.90 -2.10
CA SER A 151 2.58 7.14 -2.87
C SER A 151 1.16 7.33 -3.41
N GLY A 152 0.51 8.45 -3.06
CA GLY A 152 -0.89 8.69 -3.43
C GLY A 152 -1.10 8.54 -4.95
N ALA A 153 -0.10 8.92 -5.76
CA ALA A 153 -0.13 8.79 -7.21
C ALA A 153 -0.16 7.32 -7.69
N ASP A 154 0.67 6.46 -7.10
CA ASP A 154 0.75 5.04 -7.48
C ASP A 154 -0.48 4.30 -6.99
N MET A 155 -0.96 4.60 -5.78
CA MET A 155 -2.21 4.04 -5.26
C MET A 155 -3.38 4.32 -6.20
N MET A 156 -3.57 5.58 -6.58
CA MET A 156 -4.64 6.00 -7.48
C MET A 156 -4.55 5.21 -8.79
N SER A 157 -3.35 5.06 -9.34
CA SER A 157 -3.11 4.34 -10.58
C SER A 157 -3.37 2.85 -10.46
N TRP A 158 -2.97 2.19 -9.37
CA TRP A 158 -3.24 0.78 -9.12
C TRP A 158 -4.74 0.49 -8.95
N LEU A 159 -5.47 1.40 -8.31
CA LEU A 159 -6.89 1.25 -8.01
C LEU A 159 -7.79 1.62 -9.18
N SER A 160 -7.44 2.66 -9.94
CA SER A 160 -8.30 3.29 -10.94
C SER A 160 -7.73 3.29 -12.35
N GLY A 161 -6.50 2.86 -12.55
CA GLY A 161 -5.81 2.85 -13.84
C GLY A 161 -5.06 4.15 -14.13
N PHE A 162 -3.91 4.05 -14.80
CA PHE A 162 -3.07 5.21 -15.11
C PHE A 162 -3.75 6.23 -16.02
N GLU A 163 -4.39 5.79 -17.11
CA GLU A 163 -4.97 6.69 -18.11
C GLU A 163 -6.07 7.58 -17.51
N ASP A 164 -6.97 6.98 -16.72
CA ASP A 164 -8.06 7.71 -16.06
C ASP A 164 -7.51 8.71 -15.04
N ILE A 165 -6.55 8.31 -14.19
CA ILE A 165 -5.95 9.20 -13.19
C ILE A 165 -5.19 10.36 -13.84
N MET A 166 -4.42 10.09 -14.90
CA MET A 166 -3.72 11.14 -15.65
C MET A 166 -4.71 12.10 -16.33
N THR A 167 -5.77 11.57 -16.93
CA THR A 167 -6.82 12.38 -17.56
C THR A 167 -7.54 13.25 -16.54
N LEU A 168 -7.91 12.69 -15.39
CA LEU A 168 -8.56 13.42 -14.29
C LEU A 168 -7.64 14.49 -13.70
N SER A 169 -6.34 14.25 -13.62
CA SER A 169 -5.38 15.26 -13.13
C SER A 169 -5.39 16.55 -13.95
N LEU A 170 -5.73 16.45 -15.24
CA LEU A 170 -5.81 17.59 -16.16
C LEU A 170 -7.22 18.17 -16.29
N THR A 171 -8.24 17.30 -16.25
CA THR A 171 -9.62 17.68 -16.58
C THR A 171 -10.51 17.95 -15.37
N LYS A 172 -10.22 17.30 -14.24
CA LYS A 172 -10.98 17.35 -12.98
C LYS A 172 -10.06 17.25 -11.75
N PRO A 173 -9.09 18.17 -11.59
CA PRO A 173 -8.07 18.07 -10.54
C PRO A 173 -8.63 18.07 -9.11
N GLU A 174 -9.86 18.55 -8.89
CA GLU A 174 -10.60 18.45 -7.64
C GLU A 174 -10.84 16.99 -7.21
N ILE A 175 -11.10 16.08 -8.15
CA ILE A 175 -11.28 14.65 -7.86
C ILE A 175 -9.95 14.05 -7.39
N ILE A 176 -8.83 14.42 -8.01
CA ILE A 176 -7.50 13.98 -7.57
C ILE A 176 -7.16 14.50 -6.18
N LYS A 177 -7.54 15.74 -5.86
CA LYS A 177 -7.39 16.31 -4.52
C LYS A 177 -8.26 15.57 -3.49
N GLU A 178 -9.47 15.16 -3.85
CA GLU A 178 -10.39 14.38 -3.00
C GLU A 178 -10.00 12.89 -2.89
N TYR A 179 -9.24 12.35 -3.84
CA TYR A 179 -8.69 11.01 -3.71
C TYR A 179 -7.55 10.97 -2.66
N ASN A 180 -6.78 12.04 -2.54
CA ASN A 180 -5.62 12.14 -1.64
C ASN A 180 -5.77 12.87 -0.27
N PRO A 181 -6.95 13.19 0.31
CA PRO A 181 -7.07 13.97 1.53
C PRO A 181 -7.02 13.09 2.80
N GLY A 182 -7.23 11.78 2.67
CA GLY A 182 -7.41 10.85 3.80
C GLY A 182 -6.11 10.49 4.54
N HIS A 183 -4.98 10.41 3.85
CA HIS A 183 -3.71 10.06 4.48
C HIS A 183 -3.17 11.18 5.40
N TYR A 184 -3.33 12.45 5.02
CA TYR A 184 -2.82 13.58 5.82
C TYR A 184 -3.61 13.79 7.12
N ASN A 185 -4.95 13.71 7.08
CA ASN A 185 -5.79 13.95 8.26
C ASN A 185 -5.75 12.80 9.27
N GLN A 186 -5.65 11.54 8.81
CA GLN A 186 -5.55 10.39 9.71
C GLN A 186 -4.21 10.34 10.46
N LEU A 187 -3.11 10.70 9.79
CA LEU A 187 -1.79 10.80 10.44
C LEU A 187 -1.77 11.93 11.47
N HIS A 188 -2.34 13.10 11.15
CA HIS A 188 -2.46 14.18 12.12
C HIS A 188 -3.28 13.75 13.34
N GLN A 189 -4.40 13.04 13.18
CA GLN A 189 -5.19 12.56 14.31
C GLN A 189 -4.50 11.46 15.13
N ALA A 190 -3.75 10.56 14.48
CA ALA A 190 -3.08 9.44 15.16
C ALA A 190 -1.87 9.88 16.02
N PHE A 191 -1.24 10.99 15.68
CA PHE A 191 -0.03 11.49 16.35
C PHE A 191 -0.19 12.87 17.00
N SER A 192 -1.40 13.43 17.03
CA SER A 192 -1.69 14.60 17.86
C SER A 192 -1.78 14.22 19.34
N PRO A 193 -1.22 15.03 20.26
CA PRO A 193 -1.22 14.77 21.70
C PRO A 193 -2.62 14.77 22.33
#